data_AF-A0A3D5D9Q0-F1
#
_entry.id   AF-A0A3D5D9Q0-F1
#
_cell.length_a   1.000
_cell.length_b   1.000
_cell.length_c   1.000
_cell.angle_alpha   90.00
_cell.angle_beta   90.00
_cell.angle_gamma   90.00
#
_symmetry.space_group_name_H-M   'P 1'
#
loop_
_entity.id
_entity.type
_entity.pdbx_description
1 polymer ?
#
loop_
_entity_poly.entity_id
_entity_poly.type
_entity_poly.pdbx_seq_one_letter_code
_entity_poly.pdbx_strand_id
1 'polypeptide(L)'
;ISSGGGGYGKPIERDPVKVAADARDGFISLDTAQNTYGVVLNPTDYALDLKLTLERRAELTISSDTEPVSPSHPGAATYYLSLVGPHDRYALNPRPPEDADSML
;
A
#
# COMPACT_ATOMS: atom_id res chain seq x y z
N ILE A 1 -8.89 -17.80 9.90
CA ILE A 1 -8.65 -16.70 8.93
C ILE A 1 -7.49 -15.86 9.46
N SER A 2 -6.46 -15.62 8.65
CA SER A 2 -5.32 -14.77 9.01
C SER A 2 -5.47 -13.43 8.30
N SER A 3 -5.16 -12.32 8.97
CA SER A 3 -5.17 -10.98 8.36
C SER A 3 -3.87 -10.76 7.59
N GLY A 4 -3.96 -10.41 6.30
CA GLY A 4 -2.79 -10.00 5.51
C GLY A 4 -2.18 -8.70 6.06
N GLY A 5 -0.85 -8.61 6.04
CA GLY A 5 -0.14 -7.36 6.36
C GLY A 5 -0.40 -6.28 5.31
N GLY A 6 -0.39 -5.01 5.71
CA GLY A 6 -0.50 -3.89 4.78
C GLY A 6 0.71 -3.78 3.85
N GLY A 7 0.49 -3.48 2.57
CA GLY A 7 1.57 -3.24 1.59
C GLY A 7 2.20 -1.86 1.75
N TYR A 8 3.46 -1.72 1.32
CA TYR A 8 4.22 -0.46 1.35
C TYR A 8 4.69 -0.06 -0.06
N GLY A 9 4.59 1.23 -0.38
CA GLY A 9 5.05 1.80 -1.65
C GLY A 9 4.09 1.58 -2.82
N LYS A 10 4.48 2.04 -4.01
CA LYS A 10 3.67 1.85 -5.23
C LYS A 10 3.86 0.43 -5.78
N PRO A 11 2.78 -0.30 -6.09
CA PRO A 11 2.90 -1.65 -6.65
C PRO A 11 3.74 -1.73 -7.94
N ILE A 12 3.66 -0.71 -8.80
CA ILE A 12 4.41 -0.66 -10.08
C ILE A 12 5.93 -0.49 -9.89
N GLU A 13 6.40 -0.08 -8.70
CA GLU A 13 7.83 0.05 -8.40
C GLU A 13 8.46 -1.28 -8.00
N ARG A 14 7.65 -2.32 -7.75
CA ARG A 14 8.17 -3.65 -7.39
C ARG A 14 8.91 -4.29 -8.57
N ASP A 15 9.96 -5.04 -8.26
CA ASP A 15 10.75 -5.79 -9.24
C ASP A 15 9.85 -6.78 -10.01
N PRO A 16 9.73 -6.67 -11.35
CA PRO A 16 8.86 -7.53 -12.14
C PRO A 16 9.29 -9.00 -12.12
N VAL A 17 10.57 -9.31 -11.89
CA VAL A 17 11.04 -10.69 -11.78
C VAL A 17 10.52 -11.33 -10.49
N LYS A 18 10.45 -10.57 -9.39
CA LYS A 18 9.86 -11.05 -8.14
C LYS A 18 8.36 -11.26 -8.28
N VAL A 19 7.66 -10.37 -8.98
CA VAL A 19 6.22 -10.53 -9.27
C VAL A 19 5.97 -11.78 -10.13
N ALA A 20 6.85 -12.06 -11.10
CA ALA A 20 6.76 -13.29 -11.90
C ALA A 20 6.91 -14.56 -11.05
N ALA A 21 7.84 -14.55 -10.10
CA ALA A 21 8.00 -15.64 -9.14
C ALA A 21 6.77 -15.77 -8.23
N ASP A 22 6.27 -14.65 -7.68
CA ASP A 22 5.08 -14.61 -6.82
C ASP A 22 3.84 -15.20 -7.56
N ALA A 23 3.70 -14.93 -8.87
CA ALA A 23 2.63 -15.47 -9.71
C ALA A 23 2.81 -16.96 -10.03
N ARG A 24 4.04 -17.39 -10.31
CA ARG A 24 4.38 -18.81 -10.54
C ARG A 24 4.12 -19.65 -9.30
N ASP A 25 4.46 -19.13 -8.12
CA ASP A 25 4.29 -19.80 -6.84
C ASP A 25 2.84 -19.75 -6.32
N GLY A 26 1.95 -19.04 -7.01
CA GLY A 26 0.53 -18.94 -6.69
C GLY A 26 0.20 -18.00 -5.53
N PHE A 27 1.14 -17.15 -5.11
CA PHE A 27 0.86 -16.08 -4.12
C PHE A 27 -0.06 -15.01 -4.68
N ILE A 28 0.04 -14.76 -6.00
CA ILE A 28 -0.82 -13.84 -6.74
C ILE A 28 -1.32 -14.49 -8.03
N SER A 29 -2.44 -14.01 -8.56
CA SER A 29 -2.93 -14.44 -9.86
C SER A 29 -2.26 -13.67 -11.01
N LEU A 30 -2.33 -14.21 -12.24
CA LEU A 30 -1.88 -13.50 -13.45
C LEU A 30 -2.61 -12.16 -13.65
N ASP A 31 -3.90 -12.12 -13.31
CA ASP A 31 -4.71 -10.89 -13.36
C ASP A 31 -4.19 -9.85 -12.36
N THR A 32 -3.86 -10.26 -11.14
CA THR A 32 -3.26 -9.39 -10.13
C THR A 32 -1.89 -8.88 -10.55
N ALA A 33 -1.05 -9.75 -11.14
CA ALA A 33 0.24 -9.35 -11.70
C ALA A 33 0.07 -8.22 -12.74
N GLN A 34 -0.89 -8.36 -13.65
CA GLN A 34 -1.14 -7.38 -14.72
C GLN A 34 -1.80 -6.08 -14.23
N ASN A 35 -2.85 -6.19 -13.40
CA ASN A 35 -3.70 -5.05 -13.04
C ASN A 35 -3.16 -4.25 -11.86
N THR A 36 -2.47 -4.91 -10.92
CA THR A 36 -1.92 -4.24 -9.73
C THR A 36 -0.46 -3.87 -9.91
N TYR A 37 0.37 -4.82 -10.35
CA TYR A 37 1.82 -4.61 -10.48
C TYR A 37 2.27 -4.14 -11.87
N GLY A 38 1.35 -4.14 -12.85
CA GLY A 38 1.65 -3.79 -14.24
C GLY A 38 2.55 -4.80 -14.95
N VAL A 39 2.65 -6.03 -14.44
CA VAL A 39 3.55 -7.07 -14.94
C VAL A 39 2.79 -8.02 -15.84
N VAL A 40 3.22 -8.13 -17.10
CA VAL A 40 2.60 -9.01 -18.08
C VAL A 40 3.41 -10.30 -18.18
N LEU A 41 2.74 -11.42 -17.91
CA LEU A 41 3.33 -12.75 -17.91
C LEU A 41 2.61 -13.63 -18.94
N ASN A 42 3.35 -14.51 -19.59
CA ASN A 42 2.75 -15.53 -20.44
C ASN A 42 2.00 -16.56 -19.56
N PRO A 43 0.72 -16.87 -19.87
CA PRO A 43 -0.10 -17.77 -19.06
C PRO A 43 0.37 -19.23 -19.05
N THR A 44 1.25 -19.62 -19.97
CA THR A 44 1.71 -21.02 -20.09
C THR A 44 2.98 -21.32 -19.30
N ASP A 45 3.92 -20.38 -19.26
CA ASP A 45 5.27 -20.57 -18.68
C ASP A 45 5.64 -19.53 -17.62
N TYR A 46 4.76 -18.55 -17.39
CA TYR A 46 4.98 -17.40 -16.51
C TYR A 46 6.21 -16.57 -16.91
N ALA A 47 6.61 -16.61 -18.19
CA ALA A 47 7.70 -15.81 -18.70
C ALA A 47 7.31 -14.33 -18.69
N LEU A 48 8.24 -13.50 -18.23
CA LEU A 48 8.07 -12.05 -18.16
C LEU A 48 8.19 -11.42 -19.55
N ASP A 49 7.13 -10.75 -20.00
CA ASP A 49 7.19 -9.89 -21.18
C ASP A 49 7.59 -8.47 -20.77
N LEU A 50 8.87 -8.15 -20.96
CA LEU A 50 9.41 -6.84 -20.59
C LEU A 50 8.79 -5.70 -21.38
N LYS A 51 8.48 -5.90 -22.66
CA LYS A 51 7.94 -4.85 -23.52
C LYS A 51 6.53 -4.49 -23.07
N LEU A 52 5.65 -5.49 -22.95
CA LEU A 52 4.27 -5.29 -22.51
C LEU A 52 4.20 -4.79 -21.06
N THR A 53 5.11 -5.23 -20.19
CA THR A 53 5.22 -4.74 -18.81
C THR A 53 5.54 -3.24 -18.74
N LEU A 54 6.47 -2.76 -19.58
CA LEU A 54 6.82 -1.33 -19.63
C LEU A 54 5.64 -0.49 -20.13
N GLU A 55 4.97 -0.93 -21.19
CA GLU A 55 3.77 -0.28 -21.73
C GLU A 55 2.67 -0.22 -20.66
N ARG A 56 2.41 -1.35 -19.98
CA ARG A 56 1.38 -1.43 -18.95
C ARG A 56 1.68 -0.57 -17.72
N ARG A 57 2.94 -0.49 -17.29
CA ARG A 57 3.34 0.39 -16.19
C ARG A 57 3.24 1.87 -16.54
N ALA A 58 3.52 2.24 -17.80
CA ALA A 58 3.31 3.60 -18.27
C ALA A 58 1.82 4.00 -18.17
N GLU A 59 0.91 3.11 -18.60
CA GLU A 59 -0.54 3.31 -18.47
C GLU A 59 -0.97 3.44 -17.00
N LEU A 60 -0.51 2.53 -16.13
CA LEU A 60 -0.88 2.55 -14.70
C LEU A 60 -0.35 3.79 -13.97
N THR A 61 0.85 4.25 -14.33
CA THR A 61 1.42 5.48 -13.75
C THR A 61 0.49 6.67 -13.95
N ILE A 62 -0.08 6.82 -15.16
CA ILE A 62 -1.01 7.89 -15.52
C ILE A 62 -2.32 7.80 -14.71
N SER A 63 -2.75 6.60 -14.33
CA SER A 63 -3.98 6.37 -13.55
C SER A 63 -3.81 6.49 -12.02
N SER A 64 -2.56 6.54 -11.53
CA SER A 64 -2.24 6.27 -10.12
C SER A 64 -2.03 7.50 -9.23
N ASP A 65 -2.43 8.70 -9.67
CA ASP A 65 -2.51 9.92 -8.84
C ASP A 65 -3.67 9.86 -7.82
N THR A 66 -3.83 8.71 -7.17
CA THR A 66 -4.79 8.54 -6.09
C THR A 66 -4.07 8.81 -4.77
N GLU A 67 -4.39 9.94 -4.14
CA GLU A 67 -3.93 10.26 -2.79
C GLU A 67 -4.29 9.11 -1.83
N PRO A 68 -3.32 8.54 -1.10
CA PRO A 68 -3.56 7.43 -0.18
C PRO A 68 -4.35 7.95 1.02
N VAL A 69 -5.68 7.76 0.99
CA VAL A 69 -6.64 8.01 2.08
C VAL A 69 -6.42 9.31 2.87
N SER A 70 -7.10 10.38 2.44
CA SER A 70 -7.12 11.63 3.19
C SER A 70 -8.22 11.61 4.27
N PRO A 71 -7.91 11.99 5.54
CA PRO A 71 -6.65 12.54 6.01
C PRO A 71 -5.72 11.47 6.62
N SER A 72 -4.44 11.52 6.24
CA SER A 72 -3.38 10.61 6.72
C SER A 72 -2.57 11.19 7.90
N HIS A 73 -2.99 12.34 8.45
CA HIS A 73 -2.34 12.95 9.61
C HIS A 73 -2.83 12.34 10.95
N PRO A 74 -2.01 12.39 12.01
CA PRO A 74 -2.46 12.03 13.35
C PRO A 74 -3.70 12.85 13.76
N GLY A 75 -4.73 12.19 14.32
CA GLY A 75 -5.97 12.85 14.77
C GLY A 75 -7.06 13.04 13.70
N ALA A 76 -6.80 12.63 12.45
CA ALA A 76 -7.79 12.61 11.36
C ALA A 76 -9.03 11.75 11.65
N ALA A 77 -8.83 10.67 12.40
CA ALA A 77 -9.86 9.72 12.76
C ALA A 77 -10.67 10.21 13.96
N THR A 78 -11.83 10.82 13.71
CA THR A 78 -12.73 11.33 14.78
C THR A 78 -13.61 10.24 15.40
N TYR A 79 -13.58 9.00 14.89
CA TYR A 79 -14.42 7.91 15.41
C TYR A 79 -14.25 7.69 16.92
N TYR A 80 -13.03 7.90 17.42
CA TYR A 80 -12.70 7.76 18.84
C TYR A 80 -13.48 8.76 19.70
N LEU A 81 -13.78 9.97 19.21
CA LEU A 81 -14.55 10.97 19.97
C LEU A 81 -15.99 10.53 20.28
N SER A 82 -16.55 9.64 19.46
CA SER A 82 -17.93 9.15 19.63
C SER A 82 -18.08 7.89 20.48
N LEU A 83 -17.00 7.10 20.59
CA LEU A 83 -17.01 5.80 21.27
C LEU A 83 -16.50 5.87 22.72
N VAL A 84 -15.89 6.99 23.10
CA VAL A 84 -15.28 7.19 24.42
C VAL A 84 -16.32 7.68 25.40
N GLY A 85 -16.67 6.82 26.35
CA GLY A 85 -17.43 7.21 27.52
C GLY A 85 -16.58 8.03 28.51
N PRO A 86 -17.19 8.71 29.49
CA PRO A 86 -16.49 9.52 30.51
C PRO A 86 -15.41 8.79 31.33
N HIS A 87 -15.32 7.46 31.21
CA HIS A 87 -14.41 6.60 31.97
C HIS A 87 -13.33 5.89 31.13
N ASP A 88 -13.29 6.10 29.81
CA ASP A 88 -12.32 5.44 28.94
C ASP A 88 -10.95 6.15 28.99
N ARG A 89 -9.96 5.50 29.63
CA ARG A 89 -8.61 6.04 29.91
C ARG A 89 -7.61 5.92 28.75
N TYR A 90 -7.98 6.22 27.51
CA TYR A 90 -6.98 6.31 26.41
C TYR A 90 -6.42 7.73 26.19
N ALA A 91 -6.81 8.71 27.02
CA ALA A 91 -6.30 10.07 26.97
C ALA A 91 -4.82 10.24 27.42
N LEU A 92 -4.09 9.15 27.68
CA LEU A 92 -2.73 9.13 28.22
C LEU A 92 -1.62 9.03 27.15
N ASN A 93 -1.86 9.51 25.93
CA ASN A 93 -0.77 9.88 25.04
C ASN A 93 -0.87 11.38 24.73
N PRO A 94 -0.62 12.25 25.74
CA PRO A 94 -0.59 13.69 25.50
C PRO A 94 0.48 13.98 24.45
N ARG A 95 0.14 14.82 23.46
CA ARG A 95 1.15 15.39 22.57
C ARG A 95 2.23 16.03 23.45
N PRO A 96 3.53 15.82 23.18
CA PRO A 96 4.55 16.62 23.83
C PRO A 96 4.21 18.10 23.58
N PRO A 97 4.35 18.95 24.60
CA PRO A 97 4.01 20.36 24.44
C PRO A 97 4.97 21.01 23.41
N GLU A 98 4.48 22.01 22.68
CA GLU A 98 5.14 22.61 21.48
C GLU A 98 6.53 23.22 21.76
N ASP A 99 6.91 23.33 23.02
CA ASP A 99 8.16 23.89 23.54
C ASP A 99 9.30 22.88 23.72
N ALA A 100 9.06 21.59 23.48
CA ALA A 100 10.07 20.53 23.66
C ALA A 100 11.24 20.57 22.65
N ASP A 101 11.14 21.33 21.56
CA ASP A 101 12.20 21.50 20.55
C ASP A 101 13.21 22.62 20.90
N SER A 102 13.11 23.21 22.10
CA SER A 102 13.97 24.31 22.57
C SER A 102 15.03 23.93 23.62
N MET A 103 15.24 22.63 23.87
CA MET A 103 16.35 22.14 24.72
C MET A 103 17.36 21.32 23.91
N LEU A 104 18.14 22.03 23.08
CA LEU A 104 19.51 21.68 22.70
C LEU A 104 20.40 22.91 22.87
#